data_AF-A0A7J9SHF0-F1
#
_entry.id   AF-A0A7J9SHF0-F1
#
_cell.length_a   1.000
_cell.length_b   1.000
_cell.length_c   1.000
_cell.angle_alpha   90.00
_cell.angle_beta   90.00
_cell.angle_gamma   90.00
#
_symmetry.space_group_name_H-M   'P 1'
#
loop_
_entity.id
_entity.type
_entity.pdbx_description
1 polymer ?
#
loop_
_entity_poly.entity_id
_entity_poly.type
_entity_poly.pdbx_seq_one_letter_code
_entity_poly.pdbx_strand_id
1 'polypeptide(L)'
;MVRIDDSGDVTKCWLSPEELGRLERAAGEDGWEREVALQLMGRCGLRASEVNYPSDEKLRYSEKGDLWLFEVRGKNTKGGSKKIRDAWMPDDVADDIHKFSRERDLAPSDPWIDASTPSVRRWVKEAAQRVTTDADAARWESVSSHDLRRSWATYHLVERQVDVRTMMSIGGWSDYSAIEPYLAEPTEACIGEAMRT
;
A
#
# COMPACT_ATOMS: atom_id res chain seq x y z
N MET A 1 -4.92 17.62 0.56
CA MET A 1 -3.53 18.02 0.36
C MET A 1 -2.66 17.07 1.18
N VAL A 2 -1.58 16.55 0.59
CA VAL A 2 -0.70 15.56 1.23
C VAL A 2 -0.24 16.09 2.59
N ARG A 3 -0.55 15.36 3.66
CA ARG A 3 -0.13 15.72 5.02
C ARG A 3 1.34 15.36 5.20
N ILE A 4 2.10 16.25 5.83
CA ILE A 4 3.54 16.09 6.04
C ILE A 4 3.89 16.30 7.51
N ASP A 5 4.82 15.49 8.00
CA ASP A 5 5.57 15.67 9.23
C ASP A 5 7.06 15.68 8.88
N ASP A 6 7.67 16.85 8.96
CA ASP A 6 9.10 17.12 8.71
C ASP A 6 9.88 17.42 10.01
N SER A 7 9.28 17.14 11.18
CA SER A 7 9.88 17.41 12.48
C SER A 7 11.05 16.49 12.85
N GLY A 8 11.26 15.40 12.10
CA GLY A 8 12.34 14.44 12.30
C GLY A 8 13.29 14.33 11.11
N ASP A 9 14.28 13.43 11.22
CA ASP A 9 15.34 13.23 10.20
C ASP A 9 14.81 12.79 8.82
N VAL A 10 13.60 12.23 8.77
CA VAL A 10 12.95 11.78 7.54
C VAL A 10 11.55 12.36 7.50
N THR A 11 11.27 13.15 6.46
CA THR A 11 9.94 13.66 6.15
C THR A 11 8.97 12.51 5.92
N LYS A 12 7.86 12.50 6.67
CA LYS A 12 6.79 11.51 6.55
C LYS A 12 5.62 12.14 5.82
N CYS A 13 5.05 11.41 4.87
CA CYS A 13 3.86 11.83 4.15
C CYS A 13 2.68 10.90 4.46
N TRP A 14 1.46 11.45 4.37
CA TRP A 14 0.20 10.71 4.35
C TRP A 14 -0.66 11.22 3.20
N LEU A 15 -1.11 10.28 2.38
CA LEU A 15 -1.99 10.51 1.24
C LEU A 15 -3.41 10.08 1.61
N SER A 16 -4.40 10.90 1.24
CA SER A 16 -5.80 10.47 1.26
C SER A 16 -6.07 9.41 0.17
N PRO A 17 -7.19 8.67 0.24
CA PRO A 17 -7.57 7.74 -0.84
C PRO A 17 -7.68 8.41 -2.22
N GLU A 18 -8.07 9.68 -2.26
CA GLU A 18 -8.17 10.45 -3.49
C GLU A 18 -6.79 10.83 -4.03
N GLU A 19 -5.86 11.25 -3.17
CA GLU A 19 -4.48 11.55 -3.52
C GLU A 19 -3.71 10.32 -3.98
N LEU A 20 -3.92 9.18 -3.29
CA LEU A 20 -3.41 7.90 -3.74
C LEU A 20 -3.92 7.55 -5.14
N GLY A 21 -5.22 7.75 -5.40
CA GLY A 21 -5.79 7.55 -6.74
C GLY A 21 -5.19 8.45 -7.82
N ARG A 22 -4.83 9.69 -7.50
CA ARG A 22 -4.09 10.57 -8.44
C ARG A 22 -2.69 10.04 -8.73
N LEU A 23 -2.00 9.57 -7.69
CA LEU A 23 -0.66 9.01 -7.82
C LEU A 23 -0.64 7.71 -8.64
N GLU A 24 -1.62 6.82 -8.41
CA GLU A 24 -1.82 5.59 -9.18
C GLU A 24 -2.02 5.89 -10.66
N ARG A 25 -2.93 6.82 -11.00
CA ARG A 25 -3.17 7.25 -12.39
C ARG A 25 -1.92 7.83 -13.04
N ALA A 26 -1.20 8.71 -12.34
CA ALA A 26 0.03 9.31 -12.85
C ALA A 26 1.16 8.29 -13.07
N ALA A 27 1.19 7.19 -12.31
CA ALA A 27 2.07 6.06 -12.59
C ALA A 27 1.60 5.25 -13.81
N GLY A 28 0.28 5.04 -13.95
CA GLY A 28 -0.32 4.30 -15.06
C GLY A 28 -0.09 4.95 -16.44
N GLU A 29 0.09 6.27 -16.49
CA GLU A 29 0.50 6.99 -17.71
C GLU A 29 1.83 6.49 -18.31
N ASP A 30 2.73 5.96 -17.46
CA ASP A 30 4.00 5.37 -17.89
C ASP A 30 3.94 3.84 -18.04
N GLY A 31 2.78 3.23 -17.81
CA GLY A 31 2.55 1.80 -17.91
C GLY A 31 1.76 1.22 -16.75
N TRP A 32 0.80 0.35 -17.09
CA TRP A 32 -0.09 -0.33 -16.14
C TRP A 32 0.66 -1.13 -15.06
N GLU A 33 1.87 -1.64 -15.35
CA GLU A 33 2.71 -2.30 -14.34
C GLU A 33 3.08 -1.37 -13.18
N ARG A 34 3.26 -0.07 -13.46
CA ARG A 34 3.62 0.91 -12.43
C ARG A 34 2.40 1.25 -11.59
N GLU A 35 1.25 1.38 -12.22
CA GLU A 35 -0.04 1.54 -11.52
C GLU A 35 -0.30 0.36 -10.58
N VAL A 36 -0.21 -0.88 -11.06
CA VAL A 36 -0.37 -2.09 -10.24
C VAL A 36 0.65 -2.11 -9.08
N ALA A 37 1.92 -1.75 -9.34
CA ALA A 37 2.92 -1.66 -8.28
C ALA A 37 2.54 -0.65 -7.18
N LEU A 38 1.97 0.50 -7.55
CA LEU A 38 1.49 1.51 -6.61
C LEU A 38 0.25 1.04 -5.85
N GLN A 39 -0.72 0.41 -6.52
CA GLN A 39 -1.90 -0.18 -5.88
C GLN A 39 -1.49 -1.24 -4.84
N LEU A 40 -0.55 -2.13 -5.16
CA LEU A 40 -0.05 -3.12 -4.21
C LEU A 40 0.53 -2.47 -2.94
N MET A 41 1.23 -1.34 -3.08
CA MET A 41 1.80 -0.62 -1.92
C MET A 41 0.75 0.22 -1.16
N GLY A 42 -0.09 0.97 -1.86
CA GLY A 42 -1.02 1.95 -1.27
C GLY A 42 -2.40 1.39 -0.91
N ARG A 43 -2.86 0.35 -1.59
CA ARG A 43 -4.16 -0.30 -1.36
C ARG A 43 -4.05 -1.60 -0.57
N CYS A 44 -2.94 -2.33 -0.74
CA CYS A 44 -2.70 -3.61 -0.06
C CYS A 44 -1.60 -3.54 1.01
N GLY A 45 -0.96 -2.37 1.17
CA GLY A 45 0.02 -2.14 2.23
C GLY A 45 1.38 -2.83 2.02
N LEU A 46 1.76 -3.21 0.80
CA LEU A 46 3.06 -3.84 0.56
C LEU A 46 4.21 -2.85 0.77
N ARG A 47 5.37 -3.37 1.18
CA ARG A 47 6.65 -2.66 1.05
C ARG A 47 7.12 -2.75 -0.40
N ALA A 48 7.84 -1.74 -0.90
CA ALA A 48 8.44 -1.81 -2.24
C ALA A 48 9.31 -3.06 -2.50
N SER A 49 9.91 -3.65 -1.45
CA SER A 49 10.70 -4.89 -1.57
C SER A 49 9.88 -6.17 -1.59
N GLU A 50 8.56 -6.07 -1.44
CA GLU A 50 7.61 -7.19 -1.45
C GLU A 50 6.84 -7.26 -2.78
N VAL A 51 6.88 -6.21 -3.60
CA VAL A 51 6.08 -6.05 -4.82
C VAL A 51 6.43 -7.07 -5.91
N ASN A 52 7.69 -7.50 -5.98
CA ASN A 52 8.16 -8.40 -7.05
C ASN A 52 7.99 -9.90 -6.74
N TYR A 53 7.04 -10.24 -5.87
CA TYR A 53 6.84 -11.59 -5.40
C TYR A 53 5.45 -12.17 -5.72
N PRO A 54 4.33 -11.47 -5.46
CA PRO A 54 3.00 -12.01 -5.71
C PRO A 54 2.72 -12.27 -7.19
N SER A 55 1.92 -13.30 -7.44
CA SER A 55 1.42 -13.74 -8.75
C SER A 55 -0.02 -14.23 -8.62
N ASP A 56 -0.66 -14.58 -9.74
CA ASP A 56 -2.02 -15.12 -9.74
C ASP A 56 -2.15 -16.40 -8.88
N GLU A 57 -1.15 -17.29 -8.89
CA GLU A 57 -1.11 -18.47 -8.02
C GLU A 57 -1.14 -18.15 -6.52
N LYS A 58 -0.77 -16.93 -6.14
CA LYS A 58 -0.75 -16.48 -4.74
C LYS A 58 -2.03 -15.78 -4.35
N LEU A 59 -2.88 -15.39 -5.30
CA LEU A 59 -4.16 -14.74 -5.07
C LEU A 59 -5.25 -15.79 -4.86
N ARG A 60 -6.06 -15.61 -3.82
CA ARG A 60 -7.20 -16.47 -3.53
C ARG A 60 -8.36 -15.66 -2.97
N TYR A 61 -9.57 -16.06 -3.34
CA TYR A 61 -10.78 -15.57 -2.70
C TYR A 61 -11.13 -16.45 -1.51
N SER A 62 -11.49 -15.83 -0.39
CA SER A 62 -11.88 -16.52 0.84
C SER A 62 -13.40 -16.47 1.02
N GLU A 63 -14.12 -17.50 0.59
CA GLU A 63 -15.59 -17.57 0.74
C GLU A 63 -16.05 -17.38 2.20
N LYS A 64 -15.27 -17.85 3.17
CA LYS A 64 -15.57 -17.67 4.61
C LYS A 64 -15.50 -16.23 5.08
N GLY A 65 -14.65 -15.43 4.43
CA GLY A 65 -14.39 -14.04 4.79
C GLY A 65 -15.01 -13.05 3.82
N ASP A 66 -15.52 -13.51 2.67
CA ASP A 66 -15.98 -12.66 1.57
C ASP A 66 -14.94 -11.60 1.19
N LEU A 67 -13.69 -12.04 0.95
CA LEU A 67 -12.56 -11.15 0.68
C LEU A 67 -11.42 -11.84 -0.07
N TRP A 68 -10.64 -11.05 -0.81
CA TRP A 68 -9.40 -11.49 -1.45
C TRP A 68 -8.20 -11.46 -0.51
N LEU A 69 -7.40 -12.52 -0.56
CA LEU A 69 -6.13 -12.66 0.14
C LEU A 69 -5.03 -13.07 -0.82
N PHE A 70 -3.80 -12.63 -0.57
CA PHE A 70 -2.65 -13.08 -1.35
C PHE A 70 -1.37 -13.24 -0.54
N GLU A 71 -0.56 -14.23 -0.92
CA GLU A 71 0.71 -14.51 -0.25
C GLU A 71 1.73 -13.38 -0.49
N VAL A 72 2.32 -12.88 0.59
CA VAL A 72 3.43 -11.92 0.56
C VAL A 72 4.61 -12.47 1.36
N ARG A 73 5.81 -12.40 0.77
CA ARG A 73 7.07 -12.75 1.43
C ARG A 73 7.79 -11.53 1.96
N GLY A 74 7.77 -11.35 3.27
CA GLY A 74 8.47 -10.26 3.95
C GLY A 74 10.00 -10.44 3.98
N LYS A 75 10.71 -9.35 4.30
CA LYS A 75 12.14 -9.41 4.66
C LYS A 75 12.32 -10.23 5.93
N ASN A 76 13.31 -11.11 5.94
CA ASN A 76 13.72 -11.79 7.15
C ASN A 76 14.67 -10.90 7.97
N THR A 77 14.19 -10.40 9.11
CA THR A 77 14.98 -9.54 10.01
C THR A 77 15.60 -10.29 11.19
N LYS A 78 15.34 -11.60 11.36
CA LYS A 78 15.76 -12.37 12.55
C LYS A 78 16.43 -13.74 12.24
N GLY A 79 16.73 -14.04 10.98
CA GLY A 79 17.28 -15.34 10.54
C GLY A 79 16.18 -16.41 10.32
N GLY A 80 16.41 -17.39 9.42
CA GLY A 80 15.42 -18.43 9.04
C GLY A 80 14.75 -18.26 7.67
N SER A 81 13.59 -18.90 7.44
CA SER A 81 12.76 -18.69 6.24
C SER A 81 12.10 -17.31 6.24
N LYS A 82 11.87 -16.72 5.05
CA LYS A 82 11.14 -15.45 4.94
C LYS A 82 9.75 -15.61 5.55
N LYS A 83 9.33 -14.66 6.41
CA LYS A 83 7.98 -14.67 6.97
C LYS A 83 6.97 -14.46 5.85
N ILE A 84 6.09 -15.43 5.69
CA ILE A 84 4.95 -15.40 4.79
C ILE A 84 3.76 -14.83 5.55
N ARG A 85 2.94 -14.01 4.88
CA ARG A 85 1.62 -13.58 5.35
C ARG A 85 0.63 -13.57 4.21
N ASP A 86 -0.64 -13.70 4.53
CA ASP A 86 -1.74 -13.37 3.62
C ASP A 86 -2.09 -11.89 3.81
N ALA A 87 -1.86 -11.08 2.78
CA ALA A 87 -2.30 -9.69 2.73
C ALA A 87 -3.73 -9.61 2.18
N TRP A 88 -4.49 -8.61 2.61
CA TRP A 88 -5.81 -8.31 2.05
C TRP A 88 -5.68 -7.49 0.76
N MET A 89 -6.54 -7.82 -0.21
CA MET A 89 -6.68 -7.10 -1.47
C MET A 89 -8.12 -6.60 -1.61
N PRO A 90 -8.34 -5.30 -1.90
CA PRO A 90 -9.65 -4.78 -2.29
C PRO A 90 -10.16 -5.42 -3.59
N ASP A 91 -11.49 -5.53 -3.75
CA ASP A 91 -12.11 -6.15 -4.93
C ASP A 91 -11.74 -5.43 -6.24
N ASP A 92 -11.72 -4.10 -6.24
CA ASP A 92 -11.35 -3.29 -7.40
C ASP A 92 -9.89 -3.52 -7.83
N VAL A 93 -8.99 -3.72 -6.88
CA VAL A 93 -7.59 -4.07 -7.15
C VAL A 93 -7.46 -5.52 -7.65
N ALA A 94 -8.25 -6.45 -7.12
CA ALA A 94 -8.28 -7.83 -7.61
C ALA A 94 -8.77 -7.91 -9.05
N ASP A 95 -9.83 -7.17 -9.38
CA ASP A 95 -10.36 -7.05 -10.74
C ASP A 95 -9.32 -6.46 -11.70
N ASP A 96 -8.62 -5.38 -11.29
CA ASP A 96 -7.57 -4.75 -12.11
C ASP A 96 -6.39 -5.70 -12.33
N ILE A 97 -5.95 -6.42 -11.31
CA ILE A 97 -4.87 -7.43 -11.41
C ILE A 97 -5.26 -8.58 -12.33
N HIS A 98 -6.48 -9.12 -12.22
CA HIS A 98 -6.95 -10.16 -13.12
C HIS A 98 -7.01 -9.68 -14.56
N LYS A 99 -7.43 -8.43 -14.79
CA LYS A 99 -7.42 -7.82 -16.12
C LYS A 99 -6.00 -7.62 -16.62
N PHE A 100 -5.11 -7.08 -15.80
CA PHE A 100 -3.70 -6.86 -16.11
C PHE A 100 -3.00 -8.17 -16.50
N SER A 101 -3.15 -9.22 -15.68
CA SER A 101 -2.54 -10.53 -15.92
C SER A 101 -2.96 -11.11 -17.27
N ARG A 102 -4.27 -11.10 -17.57
CA ARG A 102 -4.80 -11.58 -18.86
C ARG A 102 -4.30 -10.77 -20.05
N GLU A 103 -4.28 -9.44 -19.95
CA GLU A 103 -3.85 -8.56 -21.05
C GLU A 103 -2.33 -8.60 -21.28
N ARG A 104 -1.56 -9.00 -20.26
CA ARG A 104 -0.10 -9.18 -20.33
C ARG A 104 0.32 -10.62 -20.57
N ASP A 105 -0.63 -11.54 -20.71
CA ASP A 105 -0.41 -12.98 -20.92
C ASP A 105 0.56 -13.58 -19.89
N LEU A 106 0.38 -13.20 -18.62
CA LEU A 106 1.21 -13.73 -17.53
C LEU A 106 0.84 -15.18 -17.23
N ALA A 107 1.86 -16.03 -17.06
CA ALA A 107 1.62 -17.35 -16.51
C ALA A 107 1.21 -17.23 -15.02
N PRO A 108 0.47 -18.20 -14.46
CA PRO A 108 0.02 -18.14 -13.06
C PRO A 108 1.15 -17.96 -12.03
N SER A 109 2.35 -18.44 -12.36
CA SER A 109 3.56 -18.32 -11.54
C SER A 109 4.34 -17.03 -11.74
N ASP A 110 4.05 -16.26 -12.79
CA ASP A 110 4.79 -15.05 -13.12
C ASP A 110 4.43 -13.94 -12.13
N PRO A 111 5.41 -13.22 -11.56
CA PRO A 111 5.11 -12.13 -10.67
C PRO A 111 4.37 -11.03 -11.44
N TRP A 112 3.34 -10.44 -10.84
CA TRP A 112 2.62 -9.32 -11.48
C TRP A 112 3.57 -8.19 -11.86
N ILE A 113 4.59 -7.95 -11.02
CA ILE A 113 5.60 -6.93 -11.23
C ILE A 113 6.99 -7.57 -11.24
N ASP A 114 7.60 -7.67 -12.42
CA ASP A 114 9.01 -8.06 -12.56
C ASP A 114 9.93 -6.83 -12.56
N ALA A 115 10.03 -6.17 -11.39
CA ALA A 115 10.88 -5.00 -11.22
C ALA A 115 11.69 -5.04 -9.93
N SER A 116 12.91 -4.51 -9.99
CA SER A 116 13.76 -4.38 -8.81
C SER A 116 13.20 -3.34 -7.82
N THR A 117 13.48 -3.51 -6.53
CA THR A 117 13.05 -2.56 -5.50
C THR A 117 13.47 -1.10 -5.78
N PRO A 118 14.70 -0.82 -6.29
CA PRO A 118 15.06 0.55 -6.70
C PRO A 118 14.19 1.10 -7.83
N SER A 119 13.80 0.28 -8.80
CA SER A 119 12.91 0.70 -9.90
C SER A 119 11.51 1.03 -9.38
N VAL A 120 10.92 0.17 -8.55
CA VAL A 120 9.61 0.44 -7.91
C VAL A 120 9.63 1.74 -7.11
N ARG A 121 10.70 1.97 -6.32
CA ARG A 121 10.87 3.23 -5.58
C ARG A 121 10.96 4.45 -6.49
N ARG A 122 11.64 4.31 -7.63
CA ARG A 122 11.77 5.38 -8.64
C ARG A 122 10.41 5.70 -9.26
N TRP A 123 9.60 4.70 -9.59
CA TRP A 123 8.26 4.91 -10.13
C TRP A 123 7.36 5.74 -9.20
N VAL A 124 7.43 5.53 -7.88
CA VAL A 124 6.70 6.37 -6.91
C VAL A 124 7.17 7.83 -6.98
N LYS A 125 8.47 8.06 -7.10
CA LYS A 125 9.04 9.41 -7.21
C LYS A 125 8.66 10.10 -8.52
N GLU A 126 8.74 9.39 -9.63
CA GLU A 126 8.34 9.87 -10.96
C GLU A 126 6.83 10.20 -10.99
N ALA A 127 5.98 9.33 -10.45
CA ALA A 127 4.55 9.59 -10.34
C ALA A 127 4.24 10.82 -9.46
N ALA A 128 4.91 10.95 -8.32
CA ALA A 128 4.70 12.09 -7.42
C ALA A 128 5.10 13.42 -8.08
N GLN A 129 6.18 13.42 -8.87
CA GLN A 129 6.58 14.58 -9.66
C GLN A 129 5.56 14.96 -10.74
N ARG A 130 4.78 14.02 -11.26
CA ARG A 130 3.74 14.30 -12.27
C ARG A 130 2.43 14.81 -11.70
N VAL A 131 2.03 14.33 -10.52
CA VAL A 131 0.78 14.78 -9.87
C VAL A 131 0.87 16.27 -9.47
N THR A 132 2.07 16.82 -9.39
CA THR A 132 2.31 18.18 -8.91
C THR A 132 1.54 19.25 -9.69
N THR A 133 0.97 20.19 -8.93
CA THR A 133 0.62 21.54 -9.39
C THR A 133 1.45 22.52 -8.57
N ASP A 134 1.86 23.66 -9.11
CA ASP A 134 2.84 24.59 -8.48
C ASP A 134 2.59 24.88 -6.99
N ALA A 135 1.33 24.96 -6.55
CA ALA A 135 0.97 25.25 -5.16
C ALA A 135 1.29 24.13 -4.15
N ASP A 136 1.35 22.86 -4.58
CA ASP A 136 1.52 21.68 -3.71
C ASP A 136 2.81 20.89 -3.99
N ALA A 137 3.66 21.39 -4.89
CA ALA A 137 4.82 20.68 -5.41
C ALA A 137 5.78 20.18 -4.33
N ALA A 138 6.15 21.05 -3.40
CA ALA A 138 7.05 20.72 -2.31
C ALA A 138 6.53 19.54 -1.45
N ARG A 139 5.20 19.37 -1.36
CA ARG A 139 4.62 18.29 -0.58
C ARG A 139 4.71 16.95 -1.31
N TRP A 140 4.43 16.94 -2.61
CA TRP A 140 4.52 15.74 -3.43
C TRP A 140 5.95 15.24 -3.60
N GLU A 141 6.93 16.13 -3.70
CA GLU A 141 8.36 15.75 -3.82
C GLU A 141 8.86 14.89 -2.65
N SER A 142 8.28 15.09 -1.46
CA SER A 142 8.61 14.33 -0.25
C SER A 142 8.06 12.90 -0.27
N VAL A 143 7.02 12.60 -1.07
CA VAL A 143 6.35 11.29 -1.09
C VAL A 143 7.28 10.18 -1.55
N SER A 144 7.33 9.07 -0.80
CA SER A 144 8.13 7.88 -1.07
C SER A 144 7.30 6.61 -0.99
N SER A 145 7.86 5.48 -1.44
CA SER A 145 7.19 4.18 -1.37
C SER A 145 6.81 3.75 0.06
N HIS A 146 7.54 4.23 1.08
CA HIS A 146 7.21 3.90 2.48
C HIS A 146 5.95 4.66 2.94
N ASP A 147 5.71 5.84 2.38
CA ASP A 147 4.54 6.66 2.71
C ASP A 147 3.25 6.03 2.19
N LEU A 148 3.29 5.26 1.10
CA LEU A 148 2.11 4.51 0.61
C LEU A 148 1.62 3.49 1.64
N ARG A 149 2.54 2.67 2.16
CA ARG A 149 2.21 1.73 3.25
C ARG A 149 1.79 2.45 4.54
N ARG A 150 2.42 3.59 4.85
CA ARG A 150 2.03 4.40 6.02
C ARG A 150 0.62 4.95 5.88
N SER A 151 0.30 5.49 4.71
CA SER A 151 -1.02 6.03 4.38
C SER A 151 -2.08 4.93 4.46
N TRP A 152 -1.81 3.77 3.86
CA TRP A 152 -2.67 2.59 3.94
C TRP A 152 -2.99 2.19 5.39
N ALA A 153 -1.94 2.01 6.21
CA ALA A 153 -2.09 1.56 7.59
C ALA A 153 -2.84 2.59 8.44
N THR A 154 -2.46 3.86 8.33
CA THR A 154 -3.08 4.96 9.08
C THR A 154 -4.55 5.11 8.69
N TYR A 155 -4.87 5.10 7.40
CA TYR A 155 -6.25 5.21 6.94
C TYR A 155 -7.14 4.08 7.48
N HIS A 156 -6.66 2.83 7.47
CA HIS A 156 -7.45 1.72 7.98
C HIS A 156 -7.59 1.73 9.51
N LEU A 157 -6.50 2.00 10.23
CA LEU A 157 -6.50 2.04 11.70
C LEU A 157 -7.32 3.21 12.24
N VAL A 158 -7.18 4.38 11.63
CA VAL A 158 -7.67 5.65 12.18
C VAL A 158 -8.97 6.07 11.53
N GLU A 159 -9.03 6.14 10.20
CA GLU A 159 -10.23 6.65 9.53
C GLU A 159 -11.31 5.57 9.38
N ARG A 160 -10.93 4.32 9.08
CA ARG A 160 -11.87 3.19 9.01
C ARG A 160 -12.08 2.46 10.33
N GLN A 161 -11.36 2.85 11.39
CA GLN A 161 -11.46 2.24 12.72
C GLN A 161 -11.31 0.70 12.70
N VAL A 162 -10.48 0.16 11.79
CA VAL A 162 -10.22 -1.28 11.73
C VAL A 162 -9.43 -1.72 12.97
N ASP A 163 -9.89 -2.80 13.60
CA ASP A 163 -9.23 -3.37 14.77
C ASP A 163 -7.72 -3.63 14.53
N VAL A 164 -6.93 -3.27 15.54
CA VAL A 164 -5.47 -3.36 15.49
C VAL A 164 -5.00 -4.79 15.23
N ARG A 165 -5.65 -5.82 15.80
CA ARG A 165 -5.23 -7.22 15.57
C ARG A 165 -5.49 -7.67 14.13
N THR A 166 -6.59 -7.21 13.56
CA THR A 166 -6.91 -7.41 12.14
C THR A 166 -5.83 -6.79 11.27
N MET A 167 -5.48 -5.52 11.52
CA MET A 167 -4.41 -4.83 10.80
C MET A 167 -3.04 -5.48 10.98
N MET A 168 -2.70 -5.92 12.20
CA MET A 168 -1.48 -6.67 12.49
C MET A 168 -1.39 -7.95 11.65
N SER A 169 -2.49 -8.69 11.52
CA SER A 169 -2.58 -9.92 10.75
C SER A 169 -2.29 -9.68 9.27
N ILE A 170 -3.03 -8.79 8.61
CA ILE A 170 -2.92 -8.57 7.15
C ILE A 170 -1.67 -7.77 6.77
N GLY A 171 -1.20 -6.88 7.66
CA GLY A 171 0.01 -6.09 7.43
C GLY A 171 1.30 -6.81 7.83
N GLY A 172 1.24 -7.87 8.63
CA GLY A 172 2.42 -8.64 9.04
C GLY A 172 3.25 -7.97 10.13
N TRP A 173 2.60 -7.31 11.09
CA TRP A 173 3.24 -6.79 12.30
C TRP A 173 3.24 -7.86 13.40
N SER A 174 4.40 -8.08 14.03
CA SER A 174 4.57 -9.16 15.02
C SER A 174 4.09 -8.80 16.42
N ASP A 175 3.95 -7.52 16.72
CA ASP A 175 3.72 -6.99 18.05
C ASP A 175 3.19 -5.54 17.96
N TYR A 176 2.69 -5.03 19.08
CA TYR A 176 2.07 -3.71 19.15
C TYR A 176 3.08 -2.57 18.93
N SER A 177 4.34 -2.71 19.37
CA SER A 177 5.35 -1.66 19.17
C SER A 177 5.73 -1.51 17.69
N ALA A 178 5.61 -2.57 16.89
CA ALA A 178 5.83 -2.49 15.45
C ALA A 178 4.71 -1.74 14.69
N ILE A 179 3.47 -1.76 15.19
CA ILE A 179 2.31 -1.09 14.55
C ILE A 179 2.03 0.29 15.15
N GLU A 180 2.45 0.54 16.39
CA GLU A 180 2.31 1.83 17.10
C GLU A 180 2.70 3.06 16.24
N PRO A 181 3.78 3.06 15.44
CA PRO A 181 4.11 4.21 14.58
C PRO A 181 3.08 4.57 13.51
N TYR A 182 2.06 3.74 13.29
CA TYR A 182 0.97 3.95 12.34
C TYR A 182 -0.34 4.37 13.02
N LEU A 183 -0.39 4.40 14.36
CA LEU A 183 -1.52 4.87 15.16
C LEU A 183 -1.45 6.39 15.32
N ALA A 184 -1.73 7.12 14.24
CA ALA A 184 -1.86 8.58 14.32
C ALA A 184 -3.10 8.97 15.13
N GLU A 185 -3.12 10.19 15.67
CA GLU A 185 -4.30 10.73 16.34
C GLU A 185 -5.51 10.73 15.38
N PRO A 186 -6.69 10.27 15.85
CA PRO A 186 -7.91 10.30 15.06
C PRO A 186 -8.39 11.73 14.80
N THR A 187 -8.99 11.93 13.63
CA THR A 187 -9.66 13.20 13.31
C THR A 187 -10.87 13.42 14.22
N GLU A 188 -11.25 14.67 14.46
CA GLU A 188 -12.45 15.00 15.24
C GLU A 188 -13.72 14.34 14.66
N ALA A 189 -13.79 14.21 13.33
CA ALA A 189 -14.85 13.49 12.64
C ALA A 189 -14.91 12.01 13.06
N CYS A 190 -13.76 11.32 13.09
CA CYS A 190 -13.66 9.94 13.56
C CYS A 190 -14.04 9.80 15.04
N ILE A 191 -13.57 10.72 15.89
CA ILE A 191 -13.93 10.73 17.30
C ILE A 191 -15.45 10.89 17.47
N GLY A 192 -16.05 11.84 16.75
CA GLY A 192 -17.49 12.08 16.79
C GLY A 192 -18.34 10.94 16.22
N GLU A 193 -17.82 10.17 15.26
CA GLU A 193 -18.47 8.94 14.79
C GLU A 193 -18.38 7.81 15.81
N ALA A 194 -17.21 7.57 16.38
CA ALA A 194 -16.98 6.50 17.36
C ALA A 194 -17.75 6.71 18.68
N MET A 195 -18.03 7.96 19.06
CA MET A 195 -18.73 8.31 20.31
C MET A 195 -20.24 8.52 20.13
N ARG A 196 -20.77 8.39 18.91
CA ARG A 196 -22.21 8.49 18.66
C ARG A 196 -22.92 7.26 19.24
N THR A 197 -23.80 7.49 20.22
CA THR A 197 -24.67 6.47 20.84
C THR A 197 -26.06 6.45 20.21
#